data_AF-Q54MX3-F1
#
_entry.id   AF-Q54MX3-F1
#
_cell.length_a   1.000
_cell.length_b   1.000
_cell.length_c   1.000
_cell.angle_alpha   90.00
_cell.angle_beta   90.00
_cell.angle_gamma   90.00
#
_symmetry.space_group_name_H-M   'P 1'
#
loop_
_entity.id
_entity.type
_entity.pdbx_description
1 polymer ?
#
loop_
_entity_poly.entity_id
_entity_poly.type
_entity_poly.pdbx_seq_one_letter_code
_entity_poly.pdbx_strand_id
1 'polypeptide(L)'
;MFFQIPLVIILSLVCFSNSLVTNYIPAIGRDLINPADIPRAALPTYSNQLDALQFSKAISYEVPEEVFNITFSKYYLNNIVALSTSNTFGAVSHYNNLISLYNDANNIAFAILNNTIGNINTITKYTNYDPSKFDTISTSINNLKSSIDTIKQSATSLASAMNSTKNSLLPSTPNAATVQVVKDNYDLAIKSVILISNRFNLIKNELSDILSLMPTCKEEVEFYVDSLTSDEDYMGNMNSYMKLIFIYANSLYSRSLLFTRLKELF
;
A
#
# COMPACT_ATOMS: atom_id res chain seq x y z
N MET A 1 14.22 10.87 -38.47
CA MET A 1 13.02 11.45 -37.82
C MET A 1 12.39 10.33 -37.00
N PHE A 2 12.79 10.22 -35.72
CA PHE A 2 12.20 9.23 -34.82
C PHE A 2 10.77 9.67 -34.57
N PHE A 3 9.81 8.88 -35.06
CA PHE A 3 8.42 9.05 -34.68
C PHE A 3 8.32 8.81 -33.17
N GLN A 4 8.35 9.88 -32.38
CA GLN A 4 7.68 9.92 -31.09
C GLN A 4 6.18 9.79 -31.40
N ILE A 5 5.73 8.58 -31.74
CA ILE A 5 4.31 8.27 -31.67
C ILE A 5 4.01 8.35 -30.18
N PRO A 6 3.20 9.33 -29.71
CA PRO A 6 2.76 9.33 -28.34
C PRO A 6 1.84 8.11 -28.24
N LEU A 7 2.39 7.00 -27.75
CA LEU A 7 1.71 5.72 -27.54
C LEU A 7 0.41 5.90 -26.71
N VAL A 8 0.22 7.06 -26.09
CA VAL A 8 -0.92 7.41 -25.24
C VAL A 8 -2.17 7.87 -26.03
N ILE A 9 -2.06 8.37 -27.27
CA ILE A 9 -3.25 8.96 -27.96
C ILE A 9 -4.26 7.90 -28.42
N ILE A 10 -3.83 6.65 -28.70
CA ILE A 10 -4.78 5.60 -29.11
C ILE A 10 -5.62 5.12 -27.92
N LEU A 11 -5.08 5.17 -26.69
CA LEU A 11 -5.82 4.74 -25.50
C LEU A 11 -6.82 5.77 -25.00
N SER A 12 -6.56 7.08 -25.18
CA SER A 12 -7.60 8.09 -24.90
C SER A 12 -8.79 8.00 -25.85
N LEU A 13 -8.64 7.39 -27.05
CA LEU A 13 -9.78 7.10 -27.94
C LEU A 13 -10.62 5.92 -27.46
N VAL A 14 -10.07 5.06 -26.60
CA VAL A 14 -10.87 4.19 -25.73
C VAL A 14 -11.37 5.06 -24.55
N CYS A 15 -11.96 6.20 -24.88
CA CYS A 15 -12.79 6.97 -23.97
C CYS A 15 -13.80 6.00 -23.38
N PHE A 16 -13.86 6.02 -22.05
CA PHE A 16 -14.85 5.34 -21.24
C PHE A 16 -16.20 5.38 -21.95
N SER A 17 -16.78 4.20 -22.17
CA SER A 17 -18.09 4.10 -22.82
C SER A 17 -19.08 5.00 -22.08
N ASN A 18 -19.62 6.02 -22.75
CA ASN A 18 -20.75 6.80 -22.24
C ASN A 18 -22.06 5.97 -22.27
N SER A 19 -22.01 4.68 -22.64
CA SER A 19 -23.16 3.80 -22.62
C SER A 19 -23.32 3.15 -21.26
N LEU A 20 -24.42 3.48 -20.56
CA LEU A 20 -24.90 2.79 -19.36
C LEU A 20 -25.10 1.29 -19.53
N VAL A 21 -25.37 0.85 -20.77
CA VAL A 21 -25.56 -0.57 -21.10
C VAL A 21 -24.27 -1.36 -20.89
N THR A 22 -23.14 -0.69 -20.71
CA THR A 22 -21.85 -1.32 -20.47
C THR A 22 -21.30 -0.91 -19.11
N ASN A 23 -20.85 -1.90 -18.34
CA ASN A 23 -20.01 -1.64 -17.17
C ASN A 23 -18.81 -0.78 -17.57
N TYR A 24 -18.27 0.01 -16.63
CA TYR A 24 -16.96 0.60 -16.82
C TYR A 24 -15.97 -0.52 -17.10
N ILE A 25 -15.42 -0.53 -18.30
CA ILE A 25 -14.36 -1.47 -18.67
C ILE A 25 -13.05 -0.75 -18.38
N PRO A 26 -12.25 -1.19 -17.39
CA PRO A 26 -10.91 -0.65 -17.21
C PRO A 26 -10.16 -0.69 -18.54
N ALA A 27 -9.21 0.22 -18.75
CA ALA A 27 -8.50 0.33 -20.04
C ALA A 27 -7.80 -0.97 -20.49
N ILE A 28 -7.64 -1.95 -19.59
CA ILE A 28 -7.17 -3.30 -19.89
C ILE A 28 -8.24 -4.23 -20.52
N GLY A 29 -9.47 -3.76 -20.73
CA GLY A 29 -10.54 -4.48 -21.42
C GLY A 29 -11.32 -5.51 -20.58
N ARG A 30 -11.05 -5.62 -19.28
CA ARG A 30 -11.63 -6.64 -18.38
C ARG A 30 -11.54 -6.24 -16.91
N ASP A 31 -12.20 -7.01 -16.05
CA ASP A 31 -12.02 -6.98 -14.60
C ASP A 31 -10.55 -7.18 -14.20
N LEU A 32 -10.14 -6.53 -13.12
CA LEU A 32 -8.83 -6.73 -12.51
C LEU A 32 -8.78 -8.14 -11.88
N ILE A 33 -7.73 -8.90 -12.16
CA ILE A 33 -7.58 -10.28 -11.63
C ILE A 33 -6.35 -10.46 -10.75
N ASN A 34 -5.36 -9.57 -10.89
CA ASN A 34 -4.14 -9.60 -10.08
C ASN A 34 -3.69 -8.18 -9.70
N PRO A 35 -2.89 -8.01 -8.63
CA PRO A 35 -2.46 -6.67 -8.20
C PRO A 35 -1.71 -5.86 -9.27
N ALA A 36 -0.98 -6.50 -10.19
CA ALA A 36 -0.28 -5.81 -11.26
C ALA A 36 -1.22 -5.25 -12.34
N ASP A 37 -2.52 -5.58 -12.31
CA ASP A 37 -3.52 -4.96 -13.18
C ASP A 37 -3.88 -3.54 -12.70
N ILE A 38 -3.70 -3.22 -11.41
CA ILE A 38 -3.97 -1.88 -10.86
C ILE A 38 -3.16 -0.79 -11.61
N PRO A 39 -1.81 -0.84 -11.67
CA PRO A 39 -1.05 0.17 -12.41
C PRO A 39 -1.38 0.20 -13.90
N ARG A 40 -1.70 -0.95 -14.50
CA ARG A 40 -2.08 -1.04 -15.93
C ARG A 40 -3.42 -0.36 -16.21
N ALA A 41 -4.38 -0.49 -15.31
CA ALA A 41 -5.67 0.16 -15.42
C ALA A 41 -5.61 1.65 -15.08
N ALA A 42 -4.69 2.06 -14.17
CA ALA A 42 -4.50 3.45 -13.79
C ALA A 42 -3.71 4.27 -14.83
N LEU A 43 -2.74 3.69 -15.53
CA LEU A 43 -1.87 4.43 -16.45
C LEU A 43 -2.64 5.21 -17.56
N PRO A 44 -3.76 4.71 -18.11
CA PRO A 44 -4.53 5.44 -19.11
C PRO A 44 -5.50 6.48 -18.52
N THR A 45 -5.68 6.53 -17.19
CA THR A 45 -6.59 7.50 -16.56
C THR A 45 -5.98 8.90 -16.45
N TYR A 46 -4.65 9.02 -16.55
CA TYR A 46 -3.97 10.31 -16.56
C TYR A 46 -4.25 11.05 -17.87
N SER A 47 -4.72 12.28 -17.75
CA SER A 47 -5.13 13.13 -18.88
C SER A 47 -4.00 13.40 -19.88
N ASN A 48 -2.75 13.39 -19.41
CA ASN A 48 -1.58 13.51 -20.26
C ASN A 48 -0.35 12.85 -19.61
N GLN A 49 0.72 12.71 -20.40
CA GLN A 49 1.96 12.08 -19.95
C GLN A 49 2.68 12.88 -18.85
N LEU A 50 2.57 14.21 -18.85
CA LEU A 50 3.15 15.06 -17.81
C LEU A 50 2.48 14.82 -16.47
N ASP A 51 1.16 14.68 -16.42
CA ASP A 51 0.41 14.37 -15.19
C ASP A 51 0.81 12.99 -14.65
N ALA A 52 0.94 11.98 -15.52
CA ALA A 52 1.44 10.65 -15.13
C ALA A 52 2.88 10.72 -14.60
N LEU A 53 3.75 11.52 -15.24
CA LEU A 53 5.14 11.74 -14.81
C LEU A 53 5.21 12.53 -13.50
N GLN A 54 4.36 13.54 -13.31
CA GLN A 54 4.29 14.33 -12.08
C GLN A 54 3.74 13.50 -10.93
N PHE A 55 2.70 12.71 -11.19
CA PHE A 55 2.14 11.80 -10.21
C PHE A 55 3.14 10.72 -9.81
N SER A 56 3.83 10.09 -10.77
CA SER A 56 4.92 9.15 -10.45
C SER A 56 6.08 9.83 -9.70
N LYS A 57 6.42 11.08 -9.99
CA LYS A 57 7.40 11.82 -9.17
C LYS A 57 6.89 12.13 -7.76
N ALA A 58 5.59 12.38 -7.60
CA ALA A 58 4.97 12.68 -6.32
C ALA A 58 4.77 11.44 -5.44
N ILE A 59 4.54 10.26 -6.05
CA ILE A 59 4.60 9.00 -5.34
C ILE A 59 6.07 8.70 -5.03
N SER A 60 6.48 8.95 -3.80
CA SER A 60 7.69 8.33 -3.26
C SER A 60 7.46 6.82 -3.14
N TYR A 61 7.66 6.09 -4.24
CA TYR A 61 7.44 4.64 -4.34
C TYR A 61 8.20 3.91 -3.24
N GLU A 62 9.52 4.03 -3.27
CA GLU A 62 10.47 3.37 -2.39
C GLU A 62 11.67 4.30 -2.20
N VAL A 63 11.93 4.72 -0.97
CA VAL A 63 13.18 5.45 -0.67
C VAL A 63 14.28 4.40 -0.53
N PRO A 64 15.43 4.52 -1.22
CA PRO A 64 16.48 3.49 -1.18
C PRO A 64 16.93 3.13 0.24
N GLU A 65 17.07 4.13 1.11
CA GLU A 65 17.40 3.95 2.52
C GLU A 65 16.36 3.11 3.27
N GLU A 66 15.08 3.31 2.97
CA GLU A 66 14.00 2.57 3.59
C GLU A 66 14.01 1.10 3.17
N VAL A 67 14.11 0.85 1.87
CA VAL A 67 14.21 -0.52 1.33
C VAL A 67 15.41 -1.23 1.93
N PHE A 68 16.58 -0.58 1.91
CA PHE A 68 17.80 -1.15 2.45
C PHE A 68 17.65 -1.51 3.94
N ASN A 69 17.22 -0.57 4.77
CA ASN A 69 17.10 -0.81 6.21
C ASN A 69 16.07 -1.91 6.52
N ILE A 70 14.88 -1.85 5.92
CA ILE A 70 13.86 -2.87 6.12
C ILE A 70 14.36 -4.25 5.64
N THR A 71 14.98 -4.35 4.48
CA THR A 71 15.50 -5.64 3.98
C THR A 71 16.61 -6.21 4.87
N PHE A 72 17.53 -5.39 5.35
CA PHE A 72 18.69 -5.84 6.13
C PHE A 72 18.46 -5.91 7.65
N SER A 73 17.28 -5.54 8.15
CA SER A 73 17.01 -5.56 9.59
C SER A 73 17.12 -6.96 10.23
N LYS A 74 16.70 -8.00 9.51
CA LYS A 74 16.91 -9.40 9.90
C LYS A 74 18.40 -9.70 10.05
N TYR A 75 19.22 -9.22 9.11
CA TYR A 75 20.68 -9.39 9.16
C TYR A 75 21.29 -8.67 10.37
N TYR A 76 20.87 -7.44 10.69
CA TYR A 76 21.36 -6.71 11.85
C TYR A 76 21.09 -7.45 13.16
N LEU A 77 19.86 -7.94 13.36
CA LEU A 77 19.55 -8.72 14.56
C LEU A 77 20.23 -10.09 14.56
N ASN A 78 20.33 -10.76 13.41
CA ASN A 78 21.01 -12.05 13.31
C ASN A 78 22.51 -11.94 13.60
N ASN A 79 23.16 -10.83 13.24
CA ASN A 79 24.54 -10.57 13.64
C ASN A 79 24.69 -10.53 15.16
N ILE A 80 23.76 -9.89 15.87
CA ILE A 80 23.79 -9.85 17.34
C ILE A 80 23.57 -11.25 17.93
N VAL A 81 22.63 -12.03 17.37
CA VAL A 81 22.39 -13.42 17.77
C VAL A 81 23.66 -14.26 17.59
N ALA A 82 24.35 -14.12 16.45
CA ALA A 82 25.58 -14.86 16.14
C ALA A 82 26.76 -14.47 17.05
N LEU A 83 26.80 -13.24 17.57
CA LEU A 83 27.85 -12.78 18.48
C LEU A 83 27.79 -13.42 19.87
N SER A 84 26.70 -14.11 20.25
CA SER A 84 26.57 -14.71 21.58
C SER A 84 25.71 -15.97 21.57
N THR A 85 26.33 -17.14 21.76
CA THR A 85 25.63 -18.44 21.91
C THR A 85 24.67 -18.49 23.11
N SER A 86 24.95 -17.72 24.17
CA SER A 86 24.11 -17.61 25.38
C SER A 86 23.06 -16.50 25.31
N ASN A 87 22.85 -15.86 24.16
CA ASN A 87 21.95 -14.70 24.01
C ASN A 87 22.20 -13.57 25.03
N THR A 88 23.46 -13.31 25.37
CA THR A 88 23.89 -12.28 26.34
C THR A 88 23.34 -10.89 26.02
N PHE A 89 23.15 -10.60 24.72
CA PHE A 89 22.64 -9.31 24.25
C PHE A 89 21.12 -9.24 24.12
N GLY A 90 20.39 -10.34 24.34
CA GLY A 90 18.93 -10.37 24.32
C GLY A 90 18.30 -10.26 22.93
N ALA A 91 19.01 -10.56 21.84
CA ALA A 91 18.52 -10.38 20.47
C ALA A 91 17.60 -11.49 19.96
N VAL A 92 17.65 -12.69 20.51
CA VAL A 92 16.88 -13.85 19.99
C VAL A 92 15.37 -13.59 19.97
N SER A 93 14.80 -13.05 21.04
CA SER A 93 13.36 -12.74 21.10
C SER A 93 12.98 -11.63 20.13
N HIS A 94 13.80 -10.59 20.00
CA HIS A 94 13.57 -9.50 19.05
C HIS A 94 13.63 -9.96 17.60
N TYR A 95 14.57 -10.86 17.29
CA TYR A 95 14.68 -11.47 15.96
C TYR A 95 13.41 -12.26 15.60
N ASN A 96 12.91 -13.09 16.52
CA ASN A 96 11.67 -13.84 16.29
C ASN A 96 10.46 -12.91 16.15
N ASN A 97 10.36 -11.87 16.98
CA ASN A 97 9.27 -10.89 16.89
C ASN A 97 9.33 -10.06 15.59
N LEU A 98 10.53 -9.78 15.08
CA LEU A 98 10.73 -9.13 13.79
C LEU A 98 10.21 -10.01 12.65
N ILE A 99 10.50 -11.32 12.68
CA ILE A 99 9.97 -12.27 11.68
C ILE A 99 8.44 -12.29 11.71
N SER A 100 7.82 -12.36 12.89
CA SER A 100 6.37 -12.30 13.03
C SER A 100 5.80 -11.01 12.44
N LEU A 101 6.40 -9.86 12.77
CA LEU A 101 6.00 -8.56 12.21
C LEU A 101 6.09 -8.55 10.67
N TYR A 102 7.10 -9.18 10.09
CA TYR A 102 7.29 -9.23 8.63
C TYR A 102 6.23 -10.10 7.96
N ASN A 103 5.89 -11.23 8.56
CA ASN A 103 4.83 -12.10 8.08
C ASN A 103 3.48 -11.38 8.14
N ASP A 104 3.18 -10.71 9.24
CA ASP A 104 1.93 -9.98 9.40
C ASP A 104 1.84 -8.79 8.42
N ALA A 105 2.94 -8.05 8.25
CA ALA A 105 3.05 -6.97 7.26
C ALA A 105 2.81 -7.48 5.83
N ASN A 106 3.43 -8.60 5.47
CA ASN A 106 3.26 -9.24 4.16
C ASN A 106 1.80 -9.66 3.92
N ASN A 107 1.20 -10.35 4.89
CA ASN A 107 -0.18 -10.83 4.80
C ASN A 107 -1.17 -9.66 4.63
N ILE A 108 -0.99 -8.58 5.38
CA ILE A 108 -1.86 -7.40 5.29
C ILE A 108 -1.64 -6.68 3.96
N ALA A 109 -0.41 -6.57 3.45
CA ALA A 109 -0.17 -5.98 2.14
C ALA A 109 -0.88 -6.76 1.02
N PHE A 110 -0.85 -8.09 1.04
CA PHE A 110 -1.62 -8.92 0.11
C PHE A 110 -3.13 -8.75 0.28
N ALA A 111 -3.62 -8.74 1.52
CA ALA A 111 -5.04 -8.54 1.81
C ALA A 111 -5.54 -7.19 1.28
N ILE A 112 -4.77 -6.11 1.47
CA ILE A 112 -5.05 -4.78 0.96
C ILE A 112 -5.18 -4.81 -0.57
N LEU A 113 -4.16 -5.31 -1.27
CA LEU A 113 -4.14 -5.36 -2.73
C LEU A 113 -5.32 -6.16 -3.30
N ASN A 114 -5.59 -7.34 -2.73
CA ASN A 114 -6.68 -8.20 -3.19
C ASN A 114 -8.06 -7.60 -2.90
N ASN A 115 -8.25 -6.96 -1.74
CA ASN A 115 -9.49 -6.24 -1.45
C ASN A 115 -9.68 -5.05 -2.38
N THR A 116 -8.63 -4.29 -2.68
CA THR A 116 -8.71 -3.16 -3.62
C THR A 116 -9.15 -3.62 -5.02
N ILE A 117 -8.64 -4.75 -5.51
CA ILE A 117 -9.10 -5.38 -6.76
C ILE A 117 -10.59 -5.68 -6.72
N GLY A 118 -11.05 -6.37 -5.67
CA GLY A 118 -12.46 -6.73 -5.51
C GLY A 118 -13.38 -5.50 -5.42
N ASN A 119 -12.94 -4.47 -4.69
CA ASN A 119 -13.66 -3.21 -4.55
C ASN A 119 -13.75 -2.47 -5.89
N ILE A 120 -12.63 -2.33 -6.63
CA ILE A 120 -12.64 -1.70 -7.95
C ILE A 120 -13.59 -2.43 -8.90
N ASN A 121 -13.50 -3.76 -9.02
CA ASN A 121 -14.40 -4.55 -9.88
C ASN A 121 -15.88 -4.45 -9.47
N THR A 122 -16.16 -4.12 -8.22
CA THR A 122 -17.52 -3.89 -7.74
C THR A 122 -18.04 -2.52 -8.15
N ILE A 123 -17.19 -1.49 -8.07
CA ILE A 123 -17.56 -0.12 -8.44
C ILE A 123 -17.74 0.02 -9.95
N THR A 124 -16.89 -0.63 -10.76
CA THR A 124 -16.96 -0.56 -12.22
C THR A 124 -18.25 -1.14 -12.83
N LYS A 125 -19.02 -1.89 -12.06
CA LYS A 125 -20.32 -2.43 -12.49
C LYS A 125 -21.41 -1.38 -12.40
N TYR A 126 -21.39 -0.43 -13.34
CA TYR A 126 -22.35 0.67 -13.41
C TYR A 126 -23.77 0.22 -13.71
N THR A 127 -23.95 -0.97 -14.31
CA THR A 127 -25.27 -1.59 -14.49
C THR A 127 -25.91 -2.06 -13.17
N ASN A 128 -25.14 -2.16 -12.09
CA ASN A 128 -25.64 -2.49 -10.77
C ASN A 128 -25.78 -1.22 -9.93
N TYR A 129 -26.98 -0.66 -9.93
CA TYR A 129 -27.34 0.57 -9.22
C TYR A 129 -27.65 0.39 -7.73
N ASP A 130 -27.11 -0.64 -7.08
CA ASP A 130 -27.23 -0.83 -5.64
C ASP A 130 -26.24 0.09 -4.89
N PRO A 131 -26.71 1.14 -4.18
CA PRO A 131 -25.84 2.05 -3.44
C PRO A 131 -25.21 1.39 -2.19
N SER A 132 -25.79 0.31 -1.66
CA SER A 132 -25.28 -0.36 -0.44
C SER A 132 -23.91 -1.01 -0.64
N LYS A 133 -23.49 -1.24 -1.89
CA LYS A 133 -22.14 -1.71 -2.23
C LYS A 133 -21.06 -0.76 -1.74
N PHE A 134 -21.31 0.55 -1.71
CA PHE A 134 -20.34 1.54 -1.24
C PHE A 134 -20.18 1.52 0.29
N ASP A 135 -21.25 1.20 1.03
CA ASP A 135 -21.17 0.98 2.48
C ASP A 135 -20.36 -0.28 2.80
N THR A 136 -20.54 -1.33 1.99
CA THR A 136 -19.78 -2.58 2.09
C THR A 136 -18.29 -2.34 1.84
N ILE A 137 -17.95 -1.61 0.77
CA ILE A 137 -16.57 -1.23 0.45
C ILE A 137 -15.98 -0.35 1.57
N SER A 138 -16.74 0.63 2.07
CA SER A 138 -16.31 1.49 3.18
C SER A 138 -15.98 0.69 4.43
N THR A 139 -16.82 -0.30 4.75
CA THR A 139 -16.59 -1.23 5.88
C THR A 139 -15.33 -2.07 5.66
N SER A 140 -15.14 -2.62 4.46
CA SER A 140 -13.94 -3.37 4.10
C SER A 140 -12.67 -2.52 4.26
N ILE A 141 -12.67 -1.28 3.75
CA ILE A 141 -11.53 -0.38 3.89
C ILE A 141 -11.25 -0.02 5.36
N ASN A 142 -12.29 0.24 6.16
CA ASN A 142 -12.10 0.50 7.59
C ASN A 142 -11.50 -0.70 8.33
N ASN A 143 -11.88 -1.94 7.98
CA ASN A 143 -11.28 -3.14 8.54
C ASN A 143 -9.79 -3.29 8.17
N LEU A 144 -9.42 -2.94 6.94
CA LEU A 144 -8.01 -2.89 6.52
C LEU A 144 -7.23 -1.82 7.29
N LYS A 145 -7.82 -0.63 7.48
CA LYS A 145 -7.21 0.46 8.27
C LYS A 145 -6.97 0.04 9.73
N SER A 146 -7.90 -0.69 10.33
CA SER A 146 -7.73 -1.26 11.68
C SER A 146 -6.63 -2.31 11.73
N SER A 147 -6.53 -3.18 10.70
CA SER A 147 -5.43 -4.14 10.58
C SER A 147 -4.07 -3.45 10.48
N ILE A 148 -4.00 -2.32 9.77
CA ILE A 148 -2.78 -1.49 9.70
C ILE A 148 -2.41 -0.94 11.08
N ASP A 149 -3.38 -0.46 11.87
CA ASP A 149 -3.11 0.06 13.21
C ASP A 149 -2.51 -1.00 14.13
N THR A 150 -2.96 -2.25 14.04
CA THR A 150 -2.37 -3.39 14.76
C THR A 150 -0.89 -3.58 14.39
N ILE A 151 -0.53 -3.51 13.11
CA ILE A 151 0.88 -3.65 12.68
C ILE A 151 1.74 -2.50 13.16
N LYS A 152 1.23 -1.27 13.08
CA LYS A 152 1.94 -0.09 13.59
C LYS A 152 2.17 -0.21 15.10
N GLN A 153 1.19 -0.71 15.85
CA GLN A 153 1.30 -0.96 17.28
C GLN A 153 2.36 -2.03 17.58
N SER A 154 2.36 -3.14 16.84
CA SER A 154 3.36 -4.21 16.95
C SER A 154 4.77 -3.69 16.66
N ALA A 155 4.93 -2.91 15.59
CA ALA A 155 6.21 -2.27 15.24
C ALA A 155 6.70 -1.33 16.34
N THR A 156 5.84 -0.45 16.84
CA THR A 156 6.18 0.51 17.92
C THR A 156 6.58 -0.21 19.21
N SER A 157 5.86 -1.29 19.55
CA SER A 157 6.15 -2.11 20.73
C SER A 157 7.49 -2.84 20.59
N LEU A 158 7.78 -3.40 19.42
CA LEU A 158 9.05 -4.06 19.13
C LEU A 158 10.23 -3.06 19.17
N ALA A 159 10.07 -1.89 18.55
CA ALA A 159 11.08 -0.82 18.61
C ALA A 159 11.38 -0.38 20.05
N SER A 160 10.34 -0.26 20.89
CA SER A 160 10.48 0.08 22.31
C SER A 160 11.21 -1.02 23.09
N ALA A 161 10.86 -2.29 22.86
CA ALA A 161 11.51 -3.44 23.51
C ALA A 161 12.99 -3.57 23.13
N MET A 162 13.33 -3.34 21.85
CA MET A 162 14.71 -3.30 21.38
C MET A 162 15.49 -2.14 22.00
N ASN A 163 14.90 -0.93 22.07
CA ASN A 163 15.52 0.22 22.73
C ASN A 163 15.82 -0.05 24.21
N SER A 164 14.87 -0.63 24.96
CA SER A 164 15.09 -1.00 26.37
C SER A 164 16.23 -1.99 26.52
N THR A 165 16.29 -3.01 25.66
CA THR A 165 17.36 -4.02 25.67
C THR A 165 18.70 -3.36 25.37
N LYS A 166 18.79 -2.59 24.27
CA LYS A 166 19.98 -1.84 23.86
C LYS A 166 20.53 -0.94 24.97
N ASN A 167 19.64 -0.20 25.65
CA ASN A 167 20.01 0.73 26.70
C ASN A 167 20.45 0.03 28.00
N SER A 168 19.98 -1.20 28.23
CA SER A 168 20.39 -2.03 29.38
C SER A 168 21.77 -2.69 29.20
N LEU A 169 22.35 -2.66 28.00
CA LEU A 169 23.65 -3.27 27.72
C LEU A 169 24.78 -2.54 28.46
N LEU A 170 25.49 -3.30 29.31
CA LEU A 170 26.65 -2.83 30.05
C LEU A 170 27.86 -2.65 29.12
N PRO A 171 28.60 -1.53 29.22
CA PRO A 171 29.72 -1.24 28.31
C PRO A 171 30.89 -2.22 28.41
N SER A 172 30.98 -3.00 29.50
CA SER A 172 32.11 -3.89 29.78
C SER A 172 31.89 -5.35 29.39
N THR A 173 30.70 -5.75 28.93
CA THR A 173 30.38 -7.18 28.73
C THR A 173 30.05 -7.48 27.26
N PRO A 174 30.91 -8.21 26.51
CA PRO A 174 32.20 -8.80 26.88
C PRO A 174 33.39 -7.83 26.77
N ASN A 175 33.26 -6.76 25.98
CA ASN A 175 34.18 -5.63 25.89
C ASN A 175 33.47 -4.46 25.18
N ALA A 176 34.02 -3.24 25.30
CA ALA A 176 33.39 -2.03 24.78
C ALA A 176 33.19 -2.04 23.25
N ALA A 177 34.13 -2.60 22.49
CA ALA A 177 34.05 -2.62 21.03
C ALA A 177 32.91 -3.53 20.55
N THR A 178 32.79 -4.74 21.11
CA THR A 178 31.69 -5.65 20.79
C THR A 178 30.33 -5.07 21.19
N VAL A 179 30.22 -4.45 22.36
CA VAL A 179 28.97 -3.82 22.81
C VAL A 179 28.57 -2.68 21.88
N GLN A 180 29.52 -1.88 21.39
CA GLN A 180 29.22 -0.81 20.45
C GLN A 180 28.65 -1.36 19.14
N VAL A 181 29.28 -2.39 18.56
CA VAL A 181 28.76 -3.05 17.35
C VAL A 181 27.34 -3.58 17.56
N VAL A 182 27.05 -4.15 18.73
CA VAL A 182 25.70 -4.62 19.08
C VAL A 182 24.71 -3.46 19.14
N LYS A 183 25.08 -2.34 19.78
CA LYS A 183 24.23 -1.14 19.86
C LYS A 183 23.94 -0.55 18.47
N ASP A 184 24.96 -0.49 17.61
CA ASP A 184 24.80 0.01 16.24
C ASP A 184 23.83 -0.88 15.42
N ASN A 185 23.93 -2.20 15.55
CA ASN A 185 22.99 -3.13 14.91
C ASN A 185 21.56 -2.99 15.47
N TYR A 186 21.41 -2.78 16.78
CA TYR A 186 20.10 -2.49 17.36
C TYR A 186 19.52 -1.17 16.81
N ASP A 187 20.32 -0.11 16.72
CA ASP A 187 19.88 1.18 16.18
C ASP A 187 19.38 1.05 14.74
N LEU A 188 20.10 0.31 13.90
CA LEU A 188 19.68 0.02 12.53
C LEU A 188 18.38 -0.80 12.49
N ALA A 189 18.25 -1.83 13.33
CA ALA A 189 17.03 -2.64 13.40
C ALA A 189 15.82 -1.83 13.91
N ILE A 190 16.01 -0.98 14.92
CA ILE A 190 14.98 -0.09 15.48
C ILE A 190 14.50 0.90 14.43
N LYS A 191 15.43 1.55 13.73
CA LYS A 191 15.13 2.45 12.61
C LYS A 191 14.31 1.72 11.54
N SER A 192 14.67 0.49 11.20
CA SER A 192 13.97 -0.33 10.21
C SER A 192 12.53 -0.63 10.61
N VAL A 193 12.29 -1.01 11.87
CA VAL A 193 10.93 -1.29 12.38
C VAL A 193 10.07 -0.01 12.42
N ILE A 194 10.65 1.14 12.74
CA ILE A 194 9.96 2.43 12.66
C ILE A 194 9.57 2.76 11.22
N LEU A 195 10.45 2.49 10.24
CA LEU A 195 10.16 2.69 8.83
C LEU A 195 8.98 1.84 8.35
N ILE A 196 8.85 0.59 8.82
CA ILE A 196 7.67 -0.24 8.53
C ILE A 196 6.38 0.44 8.98
N SER A 197 6.35 0.95 10.22
CA SER A 197 5.20 1.68 10.77
C SER A 197 4.87 2.92 9.94
N ASN A 198 5.89 3.68 9.55
CA ASN A 198 5.74 4.89 8.74
C ASN A 198 5.16 4.59 7.35
N ARG A 199 5.64 3.53 6.68
CA ARG A 199 5.12 3.13 5.36
C ARG A 199 3.69 2.65 5.44
N PHE A 200 3.34 1.89 6.48
CA PHE A 200 1.95 1.52 6.72
C PHE A 200 1.06 2.74 6.97
N ASN A 201 1.59 3.81 7.56
CA ASN A 201 0.87 5.07 7.65
C ASN A 201 0.58 5.68 6.28
N LEU A 202 1.54 5.62 5.34
CA LEU A 202 1.32 6.08 3.97
C LEU A 202 0.26 5.22 3.26
N ILE A 203 0.31 3.89 3.39
CA ILE A 203 -0.72 2.98 2.87
C ILE A 203 -2.11 3.30 3.45
N LYS A 204 -2.19 3.61 4.75
CA LYS A 204 -3.43 4.00 5.43
C LYS A 204 -4.01 5.30 4.88
N ASN A 205 -3.16 6.25 4.48
CA ASN A 205 -3.60 7.50 3.86
C ASN A 205 -4.23 7.22 2.49
N GLU A 206 -3.60 6.41 1.63
CA GLU A 206 -4.16 6.05 0.33
C GLU A 206 -5.52 5.31 0.46
N LEU A 207 -5.66 4.43 1.47
CA LEU A 207 -6.95 3.82 1.79
C LEU A 207 -7.98 4.85 2.24
N SER A 208 -7.56 5.90 2.96
CA SER A 208 -8.45 6.97 3.40
C SER A 208 -8.90 7.85 2.24
N ASP A 209 -8.02 8.07 1.25
CA ASP A 209 -8.35 8.81 0.02
C ASP A 209 -9.32 8.02 -0.88
N ILE A 210 -9.20 6.70 -0.94
CA ILE A 210 -10.22 5.86 -1.60
C ILE A 210 -11.54 5.89 -0.82
N LEU A 211 -11.46 5.75 0.51
CA LEU A 211 -12.65 5.74 1.38
C LEU A 211 -13.45 7.04 1.28
N SER A 212 -12.78 8.18 1.18
CA SER A 212 -13.44 9.49 1.12
C SER A 212 -14.29 9.68 -0.14
N LEU A 213 -14.04 8.91 -1.20
CA LEU A 213 -14.83 8.91 -2.43
C LEU A 213 -16.10 8.06 -2.34
N MET A 214 -16.20 7.14 -1.37
CA MET A 214 -17.32 6.20 -1.29
C MET A 214 -18.67 6.89 -1.04
N PRO A 215 -18.80 7.88 -0.13
CA PRO A 215 -20.05 8.62 0.04
C PRO A 215 -20.50 9.33 -1.24
N THR A 216 -19.56 9.95 -1.96
CA THR A 216 -19.89 10.67 -3.21
C THR A 216 -20.31 9.72 -4.33
N CYS A 217 -19.64 8.57 -4.48
CA CYS A 217 -20.06 7.56 -5.45
C CYS A 217 -21.45 6.99 -5.11
N LYS A 218 -21.75 6.86 -3.82
CA LYS A 218 -23.06 6.42 -3.33
C LYS A 218 -24.15 7.42 -3.69
N GLU A 219 -23.95 8.68 -3.34
CA GLU A 219 -24.87 9.78 -3.64
C GLU A 219 -25.14 9.89 -5.15
N GLU A 220 -24.12 9.72 -5.98
CA GLU A 220 -24.26 9.74 -7.44
C GLU A 220 -25.17 8.61 -7.96
N VAL A 221 -25.03 7.40 -7.41
CA VAL A 221 -25.93 6.27 -7.74
C VAL A 221 -27.35 6.53 -7.23
N GLU A 222 -27.50 7.09 -6.04
CA GLU A 222 -28.82 7.44 -5.47
C GLU A 222 -29.52 8.50 -6.32
N PHE A 223 -28.84 9.59 -6.71
CA PHE A 223 -29.37 10.60 -7.61
C PHE A 223 -29.77 10.05 -8.96
N TYR A 224 -29.00 9.10 -9.50
CA TYR A 224 -29.35 8.46 -10.76
C TYR A 224 -30.61 7.59 -10.64
N VAL A 225 -30.69 6.75 -9.60
CA VAL A 225 -31.87 5.91 -9.34
C VAL A 225 -33.12 6.74 -9.11
N ASP A 226 -33.00 7.87 -8.41
CA ASP A 226 -34.09 8.81 -8.16
C ASP A 226 -34.41 9.70 -9.38
N SER A 227 -33.76 9.47 -10.53
CA SER A 227 -33.93 10.21 -11.78
C SER A 227 -33.67 11.73 -11.63
N LEU A 228 -32.75 12.09 -10.74
CA LEU A 228 -32.34 13.48 -10.45
C LEU A 228 -31.14 13.93 -11.30
N THR A 229 -30.52 13.02 -12.06
CA THR A 229 -29.40 13.30 -12.95
C THR A 229 -29.58 12.56 -14.27
N SER A 230 -28.96 13.06 -15.34
CA SER A 230 -29.02 12.42 -16.65
C SER A 230 -28.06 11.24 -16.74
N ASP A 231 -28.30 10.35 -17.71
CA ASP A 231 -27.39 9.26 -18.07
C ASP A 231 -25.96 9.77 -18.34
N GLU A 232 -25.85 10.89 -19.06
CA GLU A 232 -24.57 11.50 -19.42
C GLU A 232 -23.83 12.04 -18.19
N ASP A 233 -24.54 12.74 -17.31
CA ASP A 233 -23.98 13.32 -16.10
C ASP A 233 -23.53 12.23 -15.12
N TYR A 234 -24.38 11.23 -14.85
CA TYR A 234 -24.06 10.09 -14.00
C TYR A 234 -22.79 9.38 -14.47
N MET A 235 -22.72 9.06 -15.76
CA MET A 235 -21.56 8.39 -16.35
C MET A 235 -20.32 9.28 -16.29
N GLY A 236 -20.45 10.58 -16.58
CA GLY A 236 -19.36 11.55 -16.49
C GLY A 236 -18.78 11.66 -15.07
N ASN A 237 -19.65 11.73 -14.06
CA ASN A 237 -19.28 11.82 -12.66
C ASN A 237 -18.64 10.52 -12.17
N MET A 238 -19.28 9.38 -12.40
CA MET A 238 -18.76 8.07 -12.00
C MET A 238 -17.41 7.76 -12.68
N ASN A 239 -17.24 8.12 -13.95
CA ASN A 239 -15.96 8.01 -14.65
C ASN A 239 -14.88 8.87 -13.97
N SER A 240 -15.23 10.08 -13.56
CA SER A 240 -14.30 11.00 -12.87
C SER A 240 -13.87 10.43 -11.51
N TYR A 241 -14.81 9.88 -10.72
CA TYR A 241 -14.48 9.22 -9.46
C TYR A 241 -13.65 7.96 -9.65
N MET A 242 -13.94 7.15 -10.68
CA MET A 242 -13.13 5.97 -10.99
C MET A 242 -11.70 6.34 -11.36
N LYS A 243 -11.48 7.42 -12.12
CA LYS A 243 -10.12 7.91 -12.41
C LYS A 243 -9.35 8.18 -11.12
N LEU A 244 -9.95 8.87 -10.15
CA LEU A 244 -9.33 9.14 -8.85
C LEU A 244 -9.07 7.85 -8.07
N ILE A 245 -10.04 6.93 -8.02
CA ILE A 245 -9.87 5.62 -7.36
C ILE A 245 -8.70 4.85 -7.96
N PHE A 246 -8.54 4.82 -9.29
CA PHE A 246 -7.42 4.16 -9.94
C PHE A 246 -6.08 4.82 -9.60
N ILE A 247 -6.04 6.15 -9.54
CA ILE A 247 -4.85 6.93 -9.17
C ILE A 247 -4.42 6.59 -7.74
N TYR A 248 -5.34 6.64 -6.77
CA TYR A 248 -5.06 6.27 -5.38
C TYR A 248 -4.74 4.78 -5.22
N ALA A 249 -5.43 3.90 -5.93
CA ALA A 249 -5.13 2.48 -5.94
C ALA A 249 -3.72 2.19 -6.50
N ASN A 250 -3.26 2.95 -7.50
CA ASN A 250 -1.91 2.83 -8.03
C ASN A 250 -0.85 3.25 -7.01
N SER A 251 -1.09 4.34 -6.28
CA SER A 251 -0.23 4.75 -5.16
C SER A 251 -0.22 3.70 -4.04
N LEU A 252 -1.40 3.20 -3.67
CA LEU A 252 -1.57 2.12 -2.70
C LEU A 252 -0.79 0.85 -3.11
N TYR A 253 -0.89 0.45 -4.38
CA TYR A 253 -0.16 -0.69 -4.93
C TYR A 253 1.35 -0.50 -4.77
N SER A 254 1.83 0.66 -5.20
CA SER A 254 3.23 1.05 -5.18
C SER A 254 3.82 1.03 -3.77
N ARG A 255 3.06 1.55 -2.79
CA ARG A 255 3.50 1.60 -1.39
C ARG A 255 3.48 0.23 -0.71
N SER A 256 2.57 -0.65 -1.13
CA SER A 256 2.40 -2.00 -0.57
C SER A 256 3.42 -3.01 -1.09
N LEU A 257 4.01 -2.78 -2.28
CA LEU A 257 4.87 -3.73 -2.98
C LEU A 257 6.13 -4.13 -2.20
N LEU A 258 6.72 -3.21 -1.42
CA LEU A 258 7.86 -3.55 -0.57
C LEU A 258 7.53 -4.69 0.41
N PHE A 259 6.34 -4.66 1.00
CA PHE A 259 5.91 -5.63 2.00
C PHE A 259 5.55 -6.98 1.41
N THR A 260 5.07 -7.03 0.16
CA THR A 260 4.77 -8.31 -0.51
C THR A 260 6.04 -9.13 -0.79
N ARG A 261 7.22 -8.48 -0.81
CA ARG A 261 8.53 -9.12 -1.02
C ARG A 261 9.23 -9.59 0.27
N LEU A 262 8.75 -9.18 1.45
CA LEU A 262 9.44 -9.45 2.73
C LEU A 262 9.49 -10.92 3.12
N LYS A 263 8.51 -11.73 2.69
CA LYS A 263 8.45 -13.16 3.03
C LYS A 263 9.47 -13.99 2.24
N GLU A 264 9.82 -13.56 1.03
CA GLU A 264 10.79 -14.25 0.17
C GLU A 264 12.24 -13.92 0.53
N LEU A 265 12.44 -12.87 1.33
CA LEU A 265 13.75 -12.50 1.85
C LEU A 265 14.08 -13.37 3.07
N PHE A 266 14.82 -14.45 2.79
CA PHE A 266 15.47 -15.40 3.71
C PHE A 266 14.56 -16.43 4.37
#